data_AF-A0A819P920-F1
#
_entry.id   AF-A0A819P920-F1
#
_cell.length_a   1.000
_cell.length_b   1.000
_cell.length_c   1.000
_cell.angle_alpha   90.00
_cell.angle_beta   90.00
_cell.angle_gamma   90.00
#
_symmetry.space_group_name_H-M   'P 1'
#
loop_
_entity.id
_entity.type
_entity.pdbx_description
1 polymer ?
#
loop_
_entity_poly.entity_id
_entity_poly.type
_entity_poly.pdbx_seq_one_letter_code
_entity_poly.pdbx_strand_id
1 'polypeptide(L)'
;TTDKRNLEHVTWSRTGQLFIHPFASGTDRSIKATSEVHINNIQRITSENNMLFHKSVVTIISDNGPDWSTDCAANIYNLGRVWEEQRLDALIWVSYAPGHSRFNPIERMFSRLTDLLQGVIIDLDTSFKDTSQQLDMALIDLCKYWNNKSYCNYKTDSRPMFSVNANVFDGHEKLKNLLMNKSQIQIQENPNVQFSLQLYLRHCVRSTYYVSFIKCDDKYCIHCSRYPIRATKTISLLRAGGGYIPWPTMTYSNQHYDTFLQRSHSILFGEKNLSPDENLLSGPKARCSKCKLPYVFLSKADEDRHNQWIHAPTAKPKRSSTQVNNIVKRKRRSISREY
;
A
#
# COMPACT_ATOMS: atom_id res chain seq x y z
N THR A 1 24.04 20.58 1.51
CA THR A 1 24.63 20.78 2.86
C THR A 1 25.59 19.66 3.15
N THR A 2 26.77 19.90 3.71
CA THR A 2 27.70 18.84 4.12
C THR A 2 27.49 18.45 5.59
N ASP A 3 27.75 17.18 5.96
CA ASP A 3 27.75 16.75 7.36
C ASP A 3 29.11 16.93 8.04
N LYS A 4 29.20 16.53 9.32
CA LYS A 4 30.45 16.57 10.12
C LYS A 4 31.57 15.68 9.55
N ARG A 5 31.29 14.84 8.56
CA ARG A 5 32.22 13.96 7.86
C ARG A 5 32.52 14.45 6.43
N ASN A 6 32.13 15.68 6.09
CA ASN A 6 32.25 16.29 4.76
C ASN A 6 31.48 15.53 3.65
N LEU A 7 30.50 14.70 3.98
CA LEU A 7 29.65 14.07 2.98
C LEU A 7 28.61 15.07 2.50
N GLU A 8 28.41 15.18 1.19
CA GLU A 8 27.36 16.03 0.62
C GLU A 8 25.98 15.42 0.86
N HIS A 9 25.09 16.21 1.44
CA HIS A 9 23.68 15.89 1.66
C HIS A 9 22.79 16.83 0.85
N VAL A 10 21.89 16.23 0.08
CA VAL A 10 20.79 16.93 -0.61
C VAL A 10 19.88 17.59 0.43
N THR A 11 19.47 18.85 0.31
CA THR A 11 18.46 19.37 1.25
C THR A 11 17.08 18.76 0.96
N TRP A 12 16.30 18.40 1.99
CA TRP A 12 14.92 17.95 1.81
C TRP A 12 13.99 19.04 2.31
N SER A 13 13.19 19.58 1.40
CA SER A 13 12.12 20.53 1.71
C SER A 13 10.99 19.78 2.41
N ARG A 14 10.98 19.85 3.74
CA ARG A 14 9.88 19.35 4.57
C ARG A 14 8.92 20.51 4.83
N THR A 15 7.62 20.24 4.73
CA THR A 15 6.57 21.16 5.18
C THR A 15 5.69 20.45 6.19
N GLY A 16 5.99 20.58 7.48
CA GLY A 16 5.13 20.09 8.57
C GLY A 16 5.85 19.30 9.66
N GLN A 17 5.14 19.05 10.76
CA GLN A 17 5.62 18.34 11.95
C GLN A 17 6.11 16.92 11.63
N LEU A 18 7.10 16.44 12.39
CA LEU A 18 7.61 15.07 12.31
C LEU A 18 7.00 14.18 13.37
N PHE A 19 6.14 13.26 12.92
CA PHE A 19 5.63 12.19 13.76
C PHE A 19 6.48 10.94 13.60
N ILE A 20 6.84 10.31 14.72
CA ILE A 20 7.59 9.05 14.76
C ILE A 20 6.77 8.03 15.52
N HIS A 21 6.44 6.93 14.86
CA HIS A 21 5.60 5.88 15.42
C HIS A 21 6.40 4.57 15.50
N PRO A 22 7.19 4.35 16.56
CA PRO A 22 7.92 3.10 16.70
C PRO A 22 6.95 1.97 17.01
N PHE A 23 7.18 0.83 16.38
CA PHE A 23 6.40 -0.39 16.54
C PHE A 23 7.35 -1.54 16.83
N ALA A 24 7.04 -2.34 17.86
CA ALA A 24 7.75 -3.56 18.15
C ALA A 24 6.97 -4.74 17.55
N SER A 25 7.53 -5.39 16.52
CA SER A 25 7.09 -6.74 16.18
C SER A 25 7.66 -7.68 17.24
N GLY A 26 6.78 -8.38 17.96
CA GLY A 26 7.19 -9.31 19.02
C GLY A 26 8.25 -10.31 18.55
N THR A 27 9.08 -10.78 19.50
CA THR A 27 10.05 -11.86 19.30
C THR A 27 9.38 -13.23 19.09
N ASP A 28 8.09 -13.33 19.42
CA ASP A 28 7.30 -14.50 19.08
C ASP A 28 7.03 -14.49 17.57
N ARG A 29 7.31 -15.60 16.89
CA ARG A 29 7.32 -15.75 15.42
C ARG A 29 5.98 -15.50 14.73
N SER A 30 4.97 -15.03 15.47
CA SER A 30 3.58 -14.87 15.08
C SER A 30 3.24 -13.51 14.46
N ILE A 31 3.94 -12.42 14.78
CA ILE A 31 3.71 -11.11 14.14
C ILE A 31 4.81 -10.84 13.11
N LYS A 32 4.70 -11.48 11.95
CA LYS A 32 5.53 -11.14 10.80
C LYS A 32 5.20 -9.73 10.34
N ALA A 33 6.22 -8.91 10.07
CA ALA A 33 6.03 -7.71 9.27
C ALA A 33 5.41 -8.14 7.93
N THR A 34 4.17 -7.74 7.70
CA THR A 34 3.42 -8.02 6.48
C THR A 34 2.77 -6.74 6.03
N SER A 35 2.36 -6.65 4.76
CA SER A 35 1.63 -5.48 4.27
C SER A 35 0.35 -5.21 5.05
N GLU A 36 -0.30 -6.24 5.59
CA GLU A 36 -1.48 -6.08 6.45
C GLU A 36 -1.16 -5.39 7.77
N VAL A 37 -0.13 -5.86 8.49
CA VAL A 37 0.32 -5.22 9.74
C VAL A 37 0.64 -3.76 9.50
N HIS A 38 1.38 -3.46 8.44
CA HIS A 38 1.73 -2.08 8.17
C HIS A 38 0.56 -1.21 7.72
N ILE A 39 -0.43 -1.77 7.00
CA ILE A 39 -1.62 -1.05 6.61
C ILE A 39 -2.53 -0.77 7.82
N ASN A 40 -2.65 -1.72 8.75
CA ASN A 40 -3.26 -1.47 10.07
C ASN A 40 -2.53 -0.34 10.79
N ASN A 41 -1.20 -0.34 10.75
CA ASN A 41 -0.41 0.73 11.36
C ASN A 41 -0.68 2.09 10.70
N ILE A 42 -0.76 2.16 9.38
CA ILE A 42 -1.10 3.39 8.66
C ILE A 42 -2.50 3.86 9.08
N GLN A 43 -3.51 2.99 9.06
CA GLN A 43 -4.87 3.35 9.49
C GLN A 43 -4.88 3.90 10.92
N ARG A 44 -4.13 3.27 11.81
CA ARG A 44 -4.01 3.72 13.20
C ARG A 44 -3.35 5.08 13.32
N ILE A 45 -2.17 5.27 12.73
CA ILE A 45 -1.44 6.55 12.69
C ILE A 45 -2.36 7.66 12.17
N THR A 46 -3.13 7.35 11.14
CA THR A 46 -3.98 8.33 10.47
C THR A 46 -5.23 8.69 11.26
N SER A 47 -5.77 7.74 12.02
CA SER A 47 -6.91 7.93 12.91
C SER A 47 -6.50 8.69 14.16
N GLU A 48 -5.41 8.29 14.82
CA GLU A 48 -4.91 8.91 16.07
C GLU A 48 -4.49 10.36 15.87
N ASN A 49 -3.96 10.71 14.70
CA ASN A 49 -3.53 12.07 14.41
C ASN A 49 -4.63 12.95 13.78
N ASN A 50 -5.87 12.43 13.63
CA ASN A 50 -6.94 13.06 12.83
C ASN A 50 -6.47 13.48 11.41
N MET A 51 -5.40 12.86 10.89
CA MET A 51 -4.72 13.33 9.70
C MET A 51 -5.51 13.02 8.44
N LEU A 52 -6.25 11.91 8.40
CA LEU A 52 -6.96 11.48 7.19
C LEU A 52 -8.43 11.87 7.11
N PHE A 53 -9.09 12.22 8.22
CA PHE A 53 -10.50 12.62 8.17
C PHE A 53 -10.75 13.86 7.28
N HIS A 54 -9.70 14.63 6.96
CA HIS A 54 -9.78 15.79 6.07
C HIS A 54 -8.95 15.69 4.78
N LYS A 55 -8.14 14.63 4.59
CA LYS A 55 -7.28 14.51 3.41
C LYS A 55 -7.94 13.60 2.40
N SER A 56 -8.04 14.08 1.16
CA SER A 56 -8.57 13.30 0.05
C SER A 56 -7.49 12.70 -0.84
N VAL A 57 -6.25 13.20 -0.75
CA VAL A 57 -5.10 12.68 -1.48
C VAL A 57 -4.01 12.33 -0.49
N VAL A 58 -3.51 11.10 -0.56
CA VAL A 58 -2.48 10.57 0.33
C VAL A 58 -1.33 10.03 -0.51
N THR A 59 -0.12 10.45 -0.17
CA THR A 59 1.11 9.88 -0.72
C THR A 59 1.88 9.22 0.41
N ILE A 60 2.27 7.97 0.20
CA ILE A 60 3.12 7.21 1.10
C ILE A 60 4.44 6.95 0.37
N ILE A 61 5.52 7.31 1.03
CA ILE A 61 6.87 7.00 0.58
C ILE A 61 7.36 5.83 1.44
N SER A 62 7.92 4.80 0.82
CA SER A 62 8.49 3.65 1.52
C SER A 62 9.91 3.37 1.08
N ASP A 63 10.66 2.72 1.97
CA ASP A 63 11.85 1.97 1.58
C ASP A 63 11.37 0.69 0.86
N ASN A 64 12.05 0.25 -0.20
CA ASN A 64 11.59 -0.78 -1.13
C ASN A 64 11.68 -2.21 -0.55
N GLY A 65 11.15 -2.41 0.65
CA GLY A 65 11.14 -3.69 1.35
C GLY A 65 10.19 -4.71 0.71
N PRO A 66 10.40 -6.01 0.97
CA PRO A 66 9.58 -7.09 0.41
C PRO A 66 8.10 -6.96 0.80
N ASP A 67 7.82 -6.42 1.98
CA ASP A 67 6.45 -6.21 2.49
C ASP A 67 5.67 -5.14 1.71
N TRP A 68 6.37 -4.33 0.90
CA TRP A 68 5.83 -3.22 0.12
C TRP A 68 5.99 -3.39 -1.38
N SER A 69 6.49 -4.54 -1.83
CA SER A 69 6.67 -4.81 -3.25
C SER A 69 5.35 -4.60 -4.00
N THR A 70 5.41 -3.79 -5.06
CA THR A 70 4.30 -3.56 -5.99
C THR A 70 4.03 -4.78 -6.88
N ASP A 71 4.91 -5.77 -6.88
CA ASP A 71 4.74 -7.01 -7.66
C ASP A 71 3.78 -7.99 -6.97
N CYS A 72 3.54 -7.82 -5.67
CA CYS A 72 2.68 -8.68 -4.88
C CYS A 72 1.21 -8.27 -5.00
N ALA A 73 0.37 -9.18 -5.51
CA ALA A 73 -1.06 -8.96 -5.67
C ALA A 73 -1.79 -8.68 -4.35
N ALA A 74 -1.38 -9.34 -3.25
CA ALA A 74 -1.94 -9.12 -1.93
C ALA A 74 -1.69 -7.69 -1.43
N ASN A 75 -0.51 -7.14 -1.74
CA ASN A 75 -0.16 -5.76 -1.37
C ASN A 75 -1.03 -4.77 -2.14
N ILE A 76 -1.20 -4.96 -3.46
CA ILE A 76 -2.10 -4.15 -4.29
C ILE A 76 -3.52 -4.20 -3.74
N TYR A 77 -4.02 -5.39 -3.41
CA TYR A 77 -5.36 -5.55 -2.86
C TYR A 77 -5.53 -4.80 -1.54
N ASN A 78 -4.59 -4.98 -0.59
CA ASN A 78 -4.67 -4.30 0.70
C ASN A 78 -4.57 -2.77 0.56
N LEU A 79 -3.73 -2.25 -0.35
CA LEU A 79 -3.69 -0.81 -0.63
C LEU A 79 -4.99 -0.31 -1.26
N GLY A 80 -5.60 -1.09 -2.16
CA GLY A 80 -6.92 -0.81 -2.72
C GLY A 80 -8.01 -0.73 -1.66
N ARG A 81 -7.99 -1.62 -0.66
CA ARG A 81 -8.90 -1.57 0.50
C ARG A 81 -8.74 -0.28 1.28
N VAL A 82 -7.51 0.13 1.59
CA VAL A 82 -7.25 1.40 2.29
C VAL A 82 -7.83 2.57 1.51
N TRP A 83 -7.57 2.63 0.20
CA TRP A 83 -8.09 3.68 -0.67
C TRP A 83 -9.62 3.74 -0.64
N GLU A 84 -10.29 2.58 -0.76
CA GLU A 84 -11.74 2.49 -0.76
C GLU A 84 -12.36 2.83 0.61
N GLU A 85 -11.90 2.21 1.69
CA GLU A 85 -12.47 2.35 3.03
C GLU A 85 -12.28 3.77 3.58
N GLN A 86 -11.12 4.38 3.29
CA GLN A 86 -10.82 5.77 3.67
C GLN A 86 -11.40 6.80 2.69
N ARG A 87 -12.10 6.34 1.63
CA ARG A 87 -12.77 7.20 0.61
C ARG A 87 -11.83 8.24 0.01
N LEU A 88 -10.58 7.84 -0.24
CA LEU A 88 -9.55 8.71 -0.80
C LEU A 88 -9.87 9.00 -2.26
N ASP A 89 -9.65 10.22 -2.71
CA ASP A 89 -9.66 10.56 -4.13
C ASP A 89 -8.42 10.00 -4.83
N ALA A 90 -7.28 10.02 -4.14
CA ALA A 90 -6.08 9.32 -4.56
C ALA A 90 -5.27 8.75 -3.39
N LEU A 91 -4.79 7.53 -3.55
CA LEU A 91 -3.74 6.92 -2.73
C LEU A 91 -2.55 6.65 -3.65
N ILE A 92 -1.39 7.20 -3.31
CA ILE A 92 -0.15 7.04 -4.07
C ILE A 92 0.88 6.40 -3.14
N TRP A 93 1.54 5.36 -3.62
CA TRP A 93 2.60 4.67 -2.93
C TRP A 93 3.84 4.64 -3.82
N VAL A 94 4.96 5.11 -3.29
CA VAL A 94 6.20 5.21 -4.05
C VAL A 94 7.39 4.71 -3.23
N SER A 95 8.14 3.78 -3.80
CA SER A 95 9.48 3.43 -3.34
C SER A 95 10.45 4.46 -3.92
N TYR A 96 10.93 5.38 -3.09
CA TYR A 96 11.68 6.54 -3.58
C TYR A 96 13.19 6.26 -3.63
N ALA A 97 13.80 6.37 -4.81
CA ALA A 97 15.22 6.12 -5.06
C ALA A 97 15.72 4.75 -4.53
N PRO A 98 15.09 3.64 -4.93
CA PRO A 98 15.46 2.30 -4.48
C PRO A 98 16.93 2.00 -4.82
N GLY A 99 17.66 1.40 -3.88
CA GLY A 99 19.09 1.09 -4.05
C GLY A 99 20.04 2.28 -3.97
N HIS A 100 19.53 3.50 -3.71
CA HIS A 100 20.33 4.70 -3.61
C HIS A 100 20.03 5.48 -2.33
N SER A 101 20.58 5.00 -1.20
CA SER A 101 20.45 5.57 0.14
C SER A 101 20.61 7.08 0.23
N ARG A 102 21.60 7.64 -0.50
CA ARG A 102 21.87 9.08 -0.54
C ARG A 102 20.70 9.91 -1.11
N PHE A 103 19.82 9.26 -1.86
CA PHE A 103 18.66 9.85 -2.51
C PHE A 103 17.33 9.43 -1.88
N ASN A 104 17.31 8.49 -0.94
CA ASN A 104 16.10 8.07 -0.25
C ASN A 104 15.80 9.00 0.96
N PRO A 105 14.68 9.75 0.97
CA PRO A 105 14.35 10.66 2.08
C PRO A 105 14.15 9.95 3.42
N ILE A 106 13.73 8.69 3.40
CA ILE A 106 13.49 7.89 4.62
C ILE A 106 14.82 7.58 5.28
N GLU A 107 15.76 6.99 4.56
CA GLU A 107 17.07 6.60 5.10
C GLU A 107 17.82 7.80 5.66
N ARG A 108 17.69 8.96 5.02
CA ARG A 108 18.33 10.20 5.47
C ARG A 108 17.70 10.77 6.73
N MET A 109 16.37 10.68 6.86
CA MET A 109 15.69 11.03 8.09
C MET A 109 16.12 10.08 9.21
N PHE A 110 16.08 8.77 8.94
CA PHE A 110 16.41 7.75 9.91
C PHE A 110 17.87 7.81 10.36
N SER A 111 18.83 8.09 9.48
CA SER A 111 20.24 8.29 9.86
C SER A 111 20.40 9.28 11.02
N ARG A 112 19.68 10.42 10.98
CA ARG A 112 19.74 11.41 12.05
C ARG A 112 18.94 11.03 13.29
N LEU A 113 17.89 10.23 13.13
CA LEU A 113 17.11 9.69 14.25
C LEU A 113 17.90 8.61 15.00
N THR A 114 18.66 7.79 14.27
CA THR A 114 19.48 6.71 14.83
C THR A 114 20.74 7.23 15.52
N ASP A 115 21.31 8.35 15.08
CA ASP A 115 22.43 9.00 15.78
C ASP A 115 22.08 9.35 17.23
N LEU A 116 20.82 9.71 17.52
CA LEU A 116 20.36 9.97 18.89
C LEU A 116 20.21 8.72 19.74
N LEU A 117 20.16 7.56 19.11
CA LEU A 117 20.06 6.27 19.78
C LEU A 117 21.43 5.62 19.99
N GLN A 118 22.51 6.26 19.57
CA GLN A 118 23.84 5.71 19.73
C GLN A 118 24.19 5.55 21.21
N GLY A 119 24.48 4.31 21.61
CA GLY A 119 24.79 3.97 23.01
C GLY A 119 23.57 3.90 23.93
N VAL A 120 22.36 4.03 23.39
CA VAL A 120 21.12 3.83 24.16
C VAL A 120 20.92 2.34 24.38
N ILE A 121 20.72 1.97 25.65
CA ILE A 121 20.30 0.66 26.09
C ILE A 121 18.91 0.82 26.70
N ILE A 122 17.95 0.02 26.23
CA ILE A 122 16.60 0.00 26.77
C ILE A 122 16.47 -1.31 27.54
N ASP A 123 16.37 -1.18 28.86
CA ASP A 123 16.18 -2.33 29.73
C ASP A 123 14.72 -2.79 29.66
N LEU A 124 14.53 -4.06 29.33
CA LEU A 124 13.20 -4.67 29.41
C LEU A 124 12.88 -4.92 30.87
N ASP A 125 11.79 -4.33 31.36
CA ASP A 125 11.32 -4.57 32.72
C ASP A 125 10.78 -6.00 32.83
N THR A 126 11.62 -6.90 33.34
CA THR A 126 11.28 -8.32 33.50
C THR A 126 10.23 -8.58 34.58
N SER A 127 9.78 -7.55 35.32
CA SER A 127 8.67 -7.69 36.25
C SER A 127 7.34 -7.96 35.54
N PHE A 128 7.20 -7.51 34.29
CA PHE A 128 6.06 -7.86 33.45
C PHE A 128 6.20 -9.31 32.97
N LYS A 129 5.16 -10.13 33.18
CA LYS A 129 5.13 -11.51 32.66
C LYS A 129 4.81 -11.61 31.18
N ASP A 130 4.15 -10.59 30.63
CA ASP A 130 3.75 -10.52 29.23
C ASP A 130 4.80 -9.74 28.43
N THR A 131 5.44 -10.43 27.47
CA THR A 131 6.41 -9.85 26.53
C THR A 131 5.86 -8.63 25.80
N SER A 132 4.56 -8.61 25.50
CA SER A 132 3.91 -7.49 24.80
C SER A 132 3.93 -6.22 25.65
N GLN A 133 3.69 -6.37 26.96
CA GLN A 133 3.78 -5.26 27.92
C GLN A 133 5.22 -4.79 28.11
N GLN A 134 6.18 -5.72 28.17
CA GLN A 134 7.61 -5.37 28.22
C GLN A 134 8.02 -4.52 27.02
N LEU A 135 7.61 -4.92 25.81
CA LEU A 135 7.89 -4.21 24.57
C LEU A 135 7.18 -2.84 24.51
N ASP A 136 5.92 -2.77 24.94
CA ASP A 136 5.17 -1.51 24.97
C ASP A 136 5.84 -0.48 25.91
N MET A 137 6.36 -0.92 27.07
CA MET A 137 7.16 -0.07 27.96
C MET A 137 8.48 0.37 27.33
N ALA A 138 9.18 -0.54 26.66
CA ALA A 138 10.40 -0.21 25.93
C ALA A 138 10.17 0.83 24.82
N LEU A 139 9.02 0.77 24.13
CA LEU A 139 8.64 1.76 23.12
C LEU A 139 8.38 3.16 23.74
N ILE A 140 7.78 3.21 24.93
CA ILE A 140 7.59 4.48 25.66
C ILE A 140 8.95 5.10 25.99
N ASP A 141 9.89 4.30 26.48
CA ASP A 141 11.24 4.76 26.79
C ASP A 141 12.00 5.23 25.55
N LEU A 142 11.87 4.49 24.43
CA LEU A 142 12.46 4.86 23.14
C LEU A 142 11.97 6.24 22.66
N CYS A 143 10.67 6.54 22.80
CA CYS A 143 10.10 7.81 22.38
C CYS A 143 10.73 9.03 23.10
N LYS A 144 11.26 8.87 24.32
CA LYS A 144 11.90 9.96 25.06
C LYS A 144 13.11 10.55 24.34
N TYR A 145 13.83 9.75 23.56
CA TYR A 145 15.04 10.18 22.85
C TYR A 145 14.75 11.06 21.64
N TRP A 146 13.58 10.88 21.02
CA TRP A 146 13.16 11.69 19.88
C TRP A 146 12.30 12.87 20.28
N ASN A 147 11.47 12.77 21.32
CA ASN A 147 10.59 13.86 21.74
C ASN A 147 11.36 15.16 22.04
N ASN A 148 10.80 16.29 21.64
CA ASN A 148 11.36 17.64 21.80
C ASN A 148 12.67 17.92 21.04
N LYS A 149 13.14 16.99 20.21
CA LYS A 149 14.22 17.26 19.25
C LYS A 149 13.66 18.02 18.04
N SER A 150 14.55 18.61 17.24
CA SER A 150 14.16 19.33 16.04
C SER A 150 14.94 18.80 14.84
N TYR A 151 14.22 18.49 13.76
CA TYR A 151 14.78 18.04 12.49
C TYR A 151 14.25 18.88 11.35
N CYS A 152 15.16 19.46 10.57
CA CYS A 152 14.82 20.41 9.51
C CYS A 152 13.89 21.53 10.00
N ASN A 153 14.16 22.07 11.20
CA ASN A 153 13.38 23.12 11.88
C ASN A 153 11.97 22.71 12.37
N TYR A 154 11.63 21.42 12.31
CA TYR A 154 10.36 20.91 12.85
C TYR A 154 10.60 20.08 14.10
N LYS A 155 9.80 20.34 15.14
CA LYS A 155 9.80 19.50 16.35
C LYS A 155 9.33 18.09 16.02
N THR A 156 9.96 17.11 16.65
CA THR A 156 9.53 15.73 16.66
C THR A 156 8.48 15.47 17.72
N ASP A 157 7.49 14.67 17.34
CA ASP A 157 6.45 14.10 18.20
C ASP A 157 6.47 12.59 17.98
N SER A 158 7.02 11.86 18.94
CA SER A 158 7.09 10.41 18.89
C SER A 158 6.05 9.77 19.80
N ARG A 159 5.32 8.79 19.25
CA ARG A 159 4.20 8.12 19.90
C ARG A 159 4.30 6.61 19.69
N PRO A 160 4.38 5.81 20.77
CA PRO A 160 4.55 4.37 20.66
C PRO A 160 3.31 3.71 20.03
N MET A 161 3.52 2.70 19.19
CA MET A 161 2.45 1.87 18.65
C MET A 161 2.29 0.61 19.49
N PHE A 162 1.33 0.64 20.43
CA PHE A 162 1.13 -0.47 21.36
C PHE A 162 0.59 -1.75 20.73
N SER A 163 1.00 -2.88 21.28
CA SER A 163 0.70 -4.24 20.83
C SER A 163 -0.80 -4.61 20.84
N VAL A 164 -1.58 -4.13 21.80
CA VAL A 164 -2.95 -4.61 22.11
C VAL A 164 -4.06 -4.01 21.23
N ASN A 165 -3.75 -3.53 20.02
CA ASN A 165 -4.76 -2.84 19.22
C ASN A 165 -5.43 -3.80 18.23
N ALA A 166 -6.76 -3.78 18.21
CA ALA A 166 -7.54 -4.58 17.29
C ALA A 166 -7.15 -4.22 15.85
N ASN A 167 -6.70 -5.23 15.10
CA ASN A 167 -6.41 -5.07 13.68
C ASN A 167 -7.72 -4.83 12.92
N VAL A 168 -7.76 -3.78 12.10
CA VAL A 168 -8.89 -3.49 11.22
C VAL A 168 -8.93 -4.49 10.06
N PHE A 169 -7.74 -4.91 9.62
CA PHE A 169 -7.52 -5.89 8.57
C PHE A 169 -6.92 -7.17 9.15
N ASP A 170 -7.51 -8.31 8.77
CA ASP A 170 -7.03 -9.64 9.12
C ASP A 170 -7.10 -10.57 7.90
N GLY A 171 -6.25 -11.59 7.89
CA GLY A 171 -6.27 -12.66 6.91
C GLY A 171 -5.25 -12.53 5.77
N HIS A 172 -4.15 -11.79 5.96
CA HIS A 172 -3.11 -11.60 4.94
C HIS A 172 -2.69 -12.91 4.26
N GLU A 173 -2.39 -13.95 5.03
CA GLU A 173 -1.96 -15.24 4.47
C GLU A 173 -3.06 -15.94 3.67
N LYS A 174 -4.33 -15.84 4.10
CA LYS A 174 -5.46 -16.40 3.35
C LYS A 174 -5.63 -15.66 2.02
N LEU A 175 -5.58 -14.33 2.05
CA LEU A 175 -5.68 -13.47 0.87
C LEU A 175 -4.51 -13.70 -0.09
N LYS A 176 -3.29 -13.72 0.43
CA LYS A 176 -2.07 -13.99 -0.34
C LYS A 176 -2.13 -15.35 -1.01
N ASN A 177 -2.53 -16.38 -0.28
CA ASN A 177 -2.71 -17.71 -0.87
C ASN A 177 -3.79 -17.71 -1.95
N LEU A 178 -4.93 -17.04 -1.71
CA LEU A 178 -6.02 -16.93 -2.68
C LEU A 178 -5.59 -16.21 -3.97
N LEU A 179 -4.85 -15.11 -3.86
CA LEU A 179 -4.45 -14.30 -5.02
C LEU A 179 -3.21 -14.83 -5.73
N MET A 180 -2.29 -15.51 -5.04
CA MET A 180 -1.01 -15.93 -5.62
C MET A 180 -1.00 -17.40 -6.05
N ASN A 181 -1.71 -18.28 -5.33
CA ASN A 181 -1.50 -19.74 -5.42
C ASN A 181 -2.76 -20.51 -5.84
N LYS A 182 -3.92 -19.87 -5.94
CA LYS A 182 -5.21 -20.55 -6.17
C LYS A 182 -5.71 -20.33 -7.59
N SER A 183 -6.50 -21.29 -8.07
CA SER A 183 -7.08 -21.23 -9.41
C SER A 183 -8.22 -20.21 -9.47
N GLN A 184 -8.56 -19.74 -10.67
CA GLN A 184 -9.65 -18.79 -10.87
C GLN A 184 -10.97 -19.23 -10.23
N ILE A 185 -11.29 -20.52 -10.25
CA ILE A 185 -12.52 -21.09 -9.67
C ILE A 185 -12.60 -20.73 -8.18
N GLN A 186 -11.48 -20.81 -7.46
CA GLN A 186 -11.43 -20.52 -6.02
C GLN A 186 -11.55 -19.02 -5.72
N ILE A 187 -11.14 -18.16 -6.66
CA ILE A 187 -11.36 -16.71 -6.57
C ILE A 187 -12.84 -16.37 -6.85
N GLN A 188 -13.45 -17.04 -7.84
CA GLN A 188 -14.88 -16.89 -8.15
C GLN A 188 -15.79 -17.37 -7.01
N GLU A 189 -15.35 -18.38 -6.25
CA GLU A 189 -16.01 -18.82 -5.01
C GLU A 189 -16.00 -17.74 -3.91
N ASN A 190 -15.23 -16.65 -4.08
CA ASN A 190 -15.16 -15.49 -3.19
C ASN A 190 -15.60 -14.20 -3.92
N PRO A 191 -16.89 -14.02 -4.20
CA PRO A 191 -17.40 -12.92 -5.05
C PRO A 191 -17.05 -11.53 -4.53
N ASN A 192 -16.95 -11.34 -3.21
CA ASN A 192 -16.56 -10.07 -2.61
C ASN A 192 -15.10 -9.71 -2.93
N VAL A 193 -14.19 -10.69 -2.90
CA VAL A 193 -12.78 -10.49 -3.26
C VAL A 193 -12.67 -10.19 -4.75
N GLN A 194 -13.40 -10.92 -5.59
CA GLN A 194 -13.40 -10.70 -7.03
C GLN A 194 -13.91 -9.29 -7.40
N PHE A 195 -15.03 -8.86 -6.81
CA PHE A 195 -15.59 -7.52 -7.04
C PHE A 195 -14.61 -6.42 -6.63
N SER A 196 -14.05 -6.54 -5.42
CA SER A 196 -13.09 -5.57 -4.89
C SER A 196 -11.84 -5.51 -5.76
N LEU A 197 -11.31 -6.66 -6.17
CA LEU A 197 -10.15 -6.74 -7.06
C LEU A 197 -10.40 -6.06 -8.41
N GLN A 198 -11.56 -6.29 -9.03
CA GLN A 198 -11.94 -5.61 -10.27
C GLN A 198 -12.03 -4.10 -10.09
N LEU A 199 -12.63 -3.65 -8.98
CA LEU A 199 -12.70 -2.23 -8.63
C LEU A 199 -11.29 -1.63 -8.48
N TYR A 200 -10.41 -2.30 -7.75
CA TYR A 200 -9.06 -1.81 -7.46
C TYR A 200 -8.21 -1.75 -8.73
N LEU A 201 -8.19 -2.82 -9.54
CA LEU A 201 -7.44 -2.85 -10.80
C LEU A 201 -7.94 -1.82 -11.81
N ARG A 202 -9.22 -1.44 -11.74
CA ARG A 202 -9.78 -0.37 -12.56
C ARG A 202 -9.25 1.02 -12.23
N HIS A 203 -8.86 1.25 -10.98
CA HIS A 203 -8.35 2.54 -10.50
C HIS A 203 -6.83 2.52 -10.28
N CYS A 204 -6.19 1.37 -10.50
CA CYS A 204 -4.77 1.15 -10.22
C CYS A 204 -3.89 1.49 -11.43
N VAL A 205 -2.98 2.42 -11.24
CA VAL A 205 -1.79 2.61 -12.10
C VAL A 205 -0.60 2.05 -11.35
N ARG A 206 0.26 1.29 -12.04
CA ARG A 206 1.40 0.62 -11.42
C ARG A 206 2.67 0.68 -12.27
N SER A 207 3.80 0.69 -11.61
CA SER A 207 5.16 0.45 -12.11
C SER A 207 5.99 -0.26 -11.03
N THR A 208 7.25 -0.58 -11.30
CA THR A 208 8.16 -1.37 -10.42
C THR A 208 8.33 -0.77 -9.02
N TYR A 209 8.22 0.55 -8.88
CA TYR A 209 8.43 1.27 -7.61
C TYR A 209 7.28 2.21 -7.29
N TYR A 210 6.13 2.01 -7.93
CA TYR A 210 5.03 2.94 -7.85
C TYR A 210 3.69 2.21 -7.99
N VAL A 211 2.75 2.51 -7.11
CA VAL A 211 1.36 2.12 -7.28
C VAL A 211 0.46 3.28 -6.85
N SER A 212 -0.59 3.52 -7.60
CA SER A 212 -1.59 4.52 -7.23
C SER A 212 -3.00 4.06 -7.54
N PHE A 213 -3.91 4.41 -6.64
CA PHE A 213 -5.35 4.31 -6.84
C PHE A 213 -5.90 5.72 -6.96
N ILE A 214 -6.53 6.03 -8.09
CA ILE A 214 -7.08 7.37 -8.37
C ILE A 214 -8.53 7.20 -8.80
N LYS A 215 -9.46 7.91 -8.16
CA LYS A 215 -10.88 7.92 -8.59
C LYS A 215 -11.00 8.31 -10.06
N CYS A 216 -11.94 7.69 -10.77
CA CYS A 216 -12.22 8.00 -12.17
C CYS A 216 -13.40 8.97 -12.30
N ASP A 217 -13.52 9.59 -13.48
CA ASP A 217 -14.67 10.45 -13.81
C ASP A 217 -15.82 9.65 -14.43
N ASP A 218 -15.75 8.31 -14.45
CA ASP A 218 -16.82 7.51 -15.02
C ASP A 218 -18.05 7.53 -14.10
N LYS A 219 -19.13 8.13 -14.59
CA LYS A 219 -20.45 8.15 -13.95
C LYS A 219 -21.02 6.76 -13.67
N TYR A 220 -20.58 5.72 -14.40
CA TYR A 220 -20.99 4.34 -14.20
C TYR A 220 -20.10 3.57 -13.21
N CYS A 221 -19.04 4.18 -12.69
CA CYS A 221 -18.26 3.58 -11.63
C CYS A 221 -19.03 3.66 -10.30
N ILE A 222 -19.47 2.52 -9.78
CA ILE A 222 -20.26 2.42 -8.53
C ILE A 222 -19.57 3.14 -7.35
N HIS A 223 -18.26 2.93 -7.18
CA HIS A 223 -17.51 3.55 -6.10
C HIS A 223 -17.40 5.08 -6.28
N CYS A 224 -16.98 5.54 -7.46
CA CYS A 224 -16.74 6.97 -7.70
C CYS A 224 -18.02 7.79 -7.83
N SER A 225 -19.14 7.19 -8.27
CA SER A 225 -20.44 7.85 -8.29
C SER A 225 -21.01 8.01 -6.88
N ARG A 226 -20.82 7.02 -6.00
CA ARG A 226 -21.22 7.09 -4.59
C ARG A 226 -20.35 8.06 -3.78
N TYR A 227 -19.06 8.12 -4.07
CA TYR A 227 -18.09 8.97 -3.38
C TYR A 227 -17.36 9.86 -4.39
N PRO A 228 -17.98 10.98 -4.81
CA PRO A 228 -17.40 11.85 -5.83
C PRO A 228 -16.05 12.44 -5.40
N ILE A 229 -15.28 12.88 -6.40
CA ILE A 229 -13.97 13.49 -6.20
C ILE A 229 -14.13 14.82 -5.45
N ARG A 230 -13.43 14.95 -4.32
CA ARG A 230 -13.39 16.17 -3.48
C ARG A 230 -12.27 17.12 -3.92
N ALA A 231 -11.09 16.61 -4.21
CA ALA A 231 -9.91 17.37 -4.64
C ALA A 231 -9.77 17.42 -6.16
N THR A 232 -10.76 17.98 -6.84
CA THR A 232 -10.82 18.05 -8.30
C THR A 232 -9.55 18.63 -8.93
N LYS A 233 -9.06 19.78 -8.44
CA LYS A 233 -7.83 20.43 -8.93
C LYS A 233 -6.60 19.52 -8.80
N THR A 234 -6.41 18.89 -7.64
CA THR A 234 -5.29 18.00 -7.38
C THR A 234 -5.34 16.76 -8.27
N ILE A 235 -6.53 16.18 -8.46
CA ILE A 235 -6.71 15.02 -9.34
C ILE A 235 -6.46 15.38 -10.80
N SER A 236 -6.93 16.54 -11.26
CA SER A 236 -6.61 17.05 -12.60
C SER A 236 -5.10 17.21 -12.79
N LEU A 237 -4.39 17.77 -11.81
CA LEU A 237 -2.93 17.90 -11.84
C LEU A 237 -2.22 16.56 -11.88
N LEU A 238 -2.62 15.62 -11.01
CA LEU A 238 -2.07 14.27 -10.99
C LEU A 238 -2.24 13.61 -12.35
N ARG A 239 -3.44 13.66 -12.94
CA ARG A 239 -3.70 13.08 -14.27
C ARG A 239 -2.89 13.77 -15.38
N ALA A 240 -2.75 15.08 -15.33
CA ALA A 240 -1.92 15.83 -16.29
C ALA A 240 -0.43 15.44 -16.18
N GLY A 241 0.07 15.19 -14.97
CA GLY A 241 1.42 14.68 -14.71
C GLY A 241 1.59 13.17 -14.90
N GLY A 242 0.64 12.49 -15.55
CA GLY A 242 0.70 11.03 -15.77
C GLY A 242 0.46 10.16 -14.53
N GLY A 243 0.04 10.76 -13.41
CA GLY A 243 -0.29 10.12 -12.14
C GLY A 243 0.85 10.13 -11.12
N TYR A 244 2.09 10.16 -11.57
CA TYR A 244 3.26 9.80 -10.78
C TYR A 244 3.84 10.94 -9.91
N ILE A 245 3.07 11.53 -8.99
CA ILE A 245 3.62 12.58 -8.10
C ILE A 245 3.64 12.12 -6.63
N PRO A 246 4.79 12.21 -5.93
CA PRO A 246 6.11 12.64 -6.40
C PRO A 246 6.80 11.56 -7.25
N TRP A 247 7.57 11.99 -8.26
CA TRP A 247 8.40 11.09 -9.07
C TRP A 247 9.62 10.66 -8.27
N PRO A 248 10.00 9.37 -8.31
CA PRO A 248 11.38 8.98 -8.05
C PRO A 248 12.28 9.71 -9.05
N THR A 249 13.16 10.58 -8.56
CA THR A 249 14.14 11.27 -9.41
C THR A 249 15.55 11.07 -8.87
N MET A 250 16.47 10.72 -9.79
CA MET A 250 17.91 10.77 -9.55
C MET A 250 18.52 12.08 -10.04
N THR A 251 17.76 12.88 -10.80
CA THR A 251 18.20 14.20 -11.26
C THR A 251 18.02 15.24 -10.17
N TYR A 252 19.15 15.81 -9.77
CA TYR A 252 19.29 16.83 -8.75
C TYR A 252 19.53 18.18 -9.43
N SER A 253 18.47 18.97 -9.58
CA SER A 253 18.61 20.40 -9.92
C SER A 253 18.26 21.21 -8.66
N ASN A 254 19.09 22.18 -8.30
CA ASN A 254 18.82 23.17 -7.23
C ASN A 254 18.87 22.71 -5.77
N GLN A 255 19.81 21.84 -5.41
CA GLN A 255 20.14 21.53 -4.01
C GLN A 255 19.08 20.78 -3.17
N HIS A 256 17.89 20.52 -3.71
CA HIS A 256 16.82 19.74 -3.06
C HIS A 256 16.09 18.85 -4.07
N TYR A 257 15.24 17.93 -3.59
CA TYR A 257 14.37 17.14 -4.49
C TYR A 257 13.20 17.97 -4.98
N ASP A 258 12.69 17.65 -6.16
CA ASP A 258 11.46 18.27 -6.65
C ASP A 258 10.28 17.93 -5.73
N THR A 259 9.73 18.97 -5.14
CA THR A 259 8.53 18.85 -4.32
C THR A 259 7.29 18.66 -5.20
N PHE A 260 6.21 18.13 -4.60
CA PHE A 260 4.89 18.13 -5.24
C PHE A 260 4.52 19.52 -5.78
N LEU A 261 4.84 20.58 -5.03
CA LEU A 261 4.53 21.96 -5.42
C LEU A 261 5.32 22.42 -6.65
N GLN A 262 6.62 22.13 -6.69
CA GLN A 262 7.47 22.47 -7.84
C GLN A 262 7.03 21.73 -9.10
N ARG A 263 6.72 20.44 -9.00
CA ARG A 263 6.19 19.69 -10.14
C ARG A 263 4.81 20.17 -10.57
N SER A 264 3.93 20.43 -9.61
CA SER A 264 2.61 21.00 -9.89
C SER A 264 2.74 22.34 -10.61
N HIS A 265 3.69 23.18 -10.21
CA HIS A 265 4.01 24.43 -10.89
C HIS A 265 4.48 24.17 -12.32
N SER A 266 5.48 23.32 -12.53
CA SER A 266 5.96 22.99 -13.87
C SER A 266 4.86 22.44 -14.80
N ILE A 267 3.95 21.60 -14.28
CA ILE A 267 2.78 21.11 -15.03
C ILE A 267 1.83 22.25 -15.39
N LEU A 268 1.51 23.12 -14.43
CA LEU A 268 0.58 24.24 -14.62
C LEU A 268 1.10 25.26 -15.63
N PHE A 269 2.41 25.48 -15.67
CA PHE A 269 3.05 26.49 -16.51
C PHE A 269 3.74 25.92 -17.76
N GLY A 270 3.58 24.62 -18.03
CA GLY A 270 4.03 23.99 -19.28
C GLY A 270 5.56 23.87 -19.43
N GLU A 271 6.29 23.78 -18.32
CA GLU A 271 7.74 23.57 -18.34
C GLU A 271 8.07 22.15 -18.83
N LYS A 272 8.84 22.05 -19.93
CA LYS A 272 8.87 20.90 -20.84
C LYS A 272 9.63 19.63 -20.37
N ASN A 273 10.25 19.60 -19.20
CA ASN A 273 11.09 18.46 -18.80
C ASN A 273 10.53 17.74 -17.55
N LEU A 274 9.47 16.98 -17.79
CA LEU A 274 8.73 16.22 -16.78
C LEU A 274 8.69 14.73 -17.10
N SER A 275 9.72 14.20 -17.77
CA SER A 275 9.86 12.76 -17.92
C SER A 275 10.30 12.16 -16.57
N PRO A 276 9.63 11.12 -16.07
CA PRO A 276 10.18 10.30 -15.00
C PRO A 276 11.60 9.85 -15.40
N ASP A 277 12.48 9.62 -14.42
CA ASP A 277 13.74 8.96 -14.73
C ASP A 277 13.42 7.62 -15.39
N GLU A 278 13.68 7.50 -16.69
CA GLU A 278 13.24 6.36 -17.49
C GLU A 278 13.81 5.07 -16.93
N ASN A 279 14.94 5.12 -16.22
CA ASN A 279 15.59 3.98 -15.58
C ASN A 279 14.88 3.51 -14.29
N LEU A 280 14.08 4.37 -13.65
CA LEU A 280 13.32 4.01 -12.43
C LEU A 280 11.90 3.55 -12.74
N LEU A 281 11.32 3.96 -13.87
CA LEU A 281 10.03 3.47 -14.36
C LEU A 281 10.17 2.54 -15.58
N SER A 282 11.39 2.10 -15.92
CA SER A 282 11.66 1.14 -16.97
C SER A 282 11.20 -0.26 -16.56
N GLY A 283 10.33 -0.82 -17.37
CA GLY A 283 9.83 -2.19 -17.31
C GLY A 283 8.90 -2.39 -18.50
N PRO A 284 8.67 -3.63 -18.98
CA PRO A 284 7.80 -3.88 -20.12
C PRO A 284 6.39 -3.35 -19.83
N LYS A 285 5.99 -2.23 -20.46
CA LYS A 285 4.72 -1.54 -20.22
C LYS A 285 3.58 -2.14 -21.05
N ALA A 286 3.36 -3.44 -20.93
CA ALA A 286 2.21 -4.07 -21.58
C ALA A 286 0.95 -3.75 -20.78
N ARG A 287 -0.05 -3.18 -21.45
CA ARG A 287 -1.43 -3.10 -20.94
C ARG A 287 -2.24 -4.21 -21.55
N CYS A 288 -3.35 -4.54 -20.91
CA CYS A 288 -4.27 -5.51 -21.49
C CYS A 288 -4.81 -5.02 -22.84
N SER A 289 -4.80 -5.87 -23.86
CA SER A 289 -5.44 -5.57 -25.15
C SER A 289 -6.96 -5.76 -25.11
N LYS A 290 -7.48 -6.50 -24.13
CA LYS A 290 -8.91 -6.85 -23.99
C LYS A 290 -9.69 -5.86 -23.13
N CYS A 291 -9.05 -5.15 -22.20
CA CYS A 291 -9.68 -4.10 -21.41
C CYS A 291 -8.90 -2.80 -21.46
N LYS A 292 -9.62 -1.67 -21.33
CA LYS A 292 -9.03 -0.32 -21.25
C LYS A 292 -8.61 0.06 -19.82
N LEU A 293 -8.27 -0.94 -18.99
CA LEU A 293 -7.87 -0.67 -17.60
C LEU A 293 -6.48 0.00 -17.58
N PRO A 294 -6.25 0.93 -16.64
CA PRO A 294 -4.95 1.62 -16.51
C PRO A 294 -3.82 0.71 -15.99
N TYR A 295 -4.17 -0.49 -15.51
CA TYR A 295 -3.23 -1.47 -14.96
C TYR A 295 -2.15 -1.89 -15.96
N VAL A 296 -0.90 -1.93 -15.49
CA VAL A 296 0.28 -2.29 -16.27
C VAL A 296 0.88 -3.58 -15.73
N PHE A 297 1.20 -4.51 -16.64
CA PHE A 297 1.83 -5.78 -16.31
C PHE A 297 3.33 -5.59 -16.09
N LEU A 298 3.86 -6.17 -15.01
CA LEU A 298 5.31 -6.14 -14.74
C LEU A 298 6.01 -7.43 -15.15
N SER A 299 5.25 -8.49 -15.46
CA SER A 299 5.75 -9.77 -15.97
C SER A 299 4.67 -10.53 -16.73
N LYS A 300 5.05 -11.58 -17.46
CA LYS A 300 4.09 -12.46 -18.14
C LYS A 300 3.16 -13.17 -17.15
N ALA A 301 3.70 -13.64 -16.03
CA ALA A 301 2.91 -14.26 -14.97
C ALA A 301 1.84 -13.30 -14.41
N ASP A 302 2.14 -12.00 -14.38
CA ASP A 302 1.18 -10.99 -13.94
C ASP A 302 0.08 -10.71 -14.97
N GLU A 303 0.43 -10.68 -16.26
CA GLU A 303 -0.56 -10.64 -17.35
C GLU A 303 -1.50 -11.85 -17.28
N ASP A 304 -0.96 -13.05 -17.06
CA ASP A 304 -1.75 -14.28 -16.97
C ASP A 304 -2.71 -14.24 -15.77
N ARG A 305 -2.26 -13.75 -14.61
CA ARG A 305 -3.12 -13.51 -13.43
C ARG A 305 -4.23 -12.51 -13.73
N HIS A 306 -3.92 -11.38 -14.35
CA HIS A 306 -4.91 -10.40 -14.75
C HIS A 306 -5.97 -11.00 -15.68
N ASN A 307 -5.54 -11.76 -16.68
CA ASN A 307 -6.45 -12.45 -17.59
C ASN A 307 -7.35 -13.43 -16.85
N GLN A 308 -6.84 -14.15 -15.85
CA GLN A 308 -7.64 -15.04 -15.00
C GLN A 308 -8.67 -14.27 -14.16
N TRP A 309 -8.30 -13.13 -13.57
CA TRP A 309 -9.18 -12.38 -12.67
C TRP A 309 -10.26 -11.58 -13.41
N ILE A 310 -9.92 -11.01 -14.56
CA ILE A 310 -10.77 -10.04 -15.28
C ILE A 310 -11.49 -10.67 -16.47
N HIS A 311 -10.81 -11.54 -17.23
CA HIS A 311 -11.26 -11.95 -18.56
C HIS A 311 -11.71 -13.40 -18.66
N ALA A 312 -11.24 -14.26 -17.78
CA ALA A 312 -11.54 -15.66 -17.92
C ALA A 312 -13.03 -15.93 -17.61
N PRO A 313 -13.67 -16.86 -18.34
CA PRO A 313 -15.12 -17.04 -18.28
C PRO A 313 -15.58 -17.32 -16.84
N THR A 314 -16.69 -16.72 -16.42
CA THR A 314 -17.38 -17.16 -15.21
C THR A 314 -17.69 -18.64 -15.38
N ALA A 315 -17.18 -19.49 -14.49
CA ALA A 315 -17.51 -20.91 -14.53
C ALA A 315 -19.04 -21.01 -14.50
N LYS A 316 -19.62 -21.66 -15.52
CA LYS A 316 -21.06 -21.97 -15.47
C LYS A 316 -21.28 -22.71 -14.14
N PRO A 317 -22.26 -22.31 -13.31
CA PRO A 317 -22.54 -23.02 -12.08
C PRO A 317 -22.67 -24.48 -12.44
N LYS A 318 -21.85 -25.35 -11.82
CA LYS A 318 -21.99 -26.80 -11.99
C LYS A 318 -23.44 -27.09 -11.61
N ARG A 319 -24.29 -27.34 -12.62
CA ARG A 319 -25.61 -27.94 -12.39
C ARG A 319 -25.31 -29.16 -11.55
N SER A 320 -25.83 -29.19 -10.33
CA SER A 320 -25.76 -30.34 -9.44
C SER A 320 -26.46 -31.50 -10.14
N SER A 321 -25.74 -32.26 -10.96
CA SER A 321 -26.24 -33.47 -11.62
C SER A 321 -26.34 -34.65 -10.64
N THR A 322 -26.33 -34.38 -9.34
CA THR A 322 -26.35 -35.38 -8.29
C THR A 322 -27.54 -35.16 -7.35
N GLN A 323 -28.78 -35.14 -7.87
CA GLN A 323 -29.95 -35.41 -7.03
C GLN A 323 -31.23 -35.90 -7.71
N VAL A 324 -31.26 -36.11 -9.04
CA VAL A 324 -32.48 -36.61 -9.73
C VAL A 324 -32.44 -38.12 -10.02
N ASN A 325 -31.26 -38.77 -10.07
CA ASN A 325 -31.16 -40.20 -10.41
C ASN A 325 -31.36 -41.19 -9.24
N ASN A 326 -31.47 -40.71 -7.99
CA ASN A 326 -31.69 -41.57 -6.82
C ASN A 326 -33.17 -41.72 -6.41
N ILE A 327 -34.09 -40.95 -7.00
CA ILE A 327 -35.53 -41.07 -6.72
C ILE A 327 -36.20 -42.09 -7.66
N VAL A 328 -35.70 -42.26 -8.89
CA VAL A 328 -36.28 -43.21 -9.85
C VAL A 328 -35.83 -44.66 -9.60
N LYS A 329 -34.64 -44.89 -9.02
CA LYS A 329 -34.15 -46.25 -8.69
C LYS A 329 -34.69 -46.82 -7.37
N ARG A 330 -35.20 -45.99 -6.45
CA ARG A 330 -35.80 -46.46 -5.19
C ARG A 330 -37.28 -46.82 -5.30
N LYS A 331 -38.00 -46.37 -6.33
CA LYS A 331 -39.42 -46.74 -6.56
C LYS A 331 -39.65 -48.05 -7.32
N ARG A 332 -38.60 -48.70 -7.87
CA ARG A 332 -38.71 -49.97 -8.60
C ARG A 332 -38.31 -51.23 -7.81
N ARG A 333 -37.92 -51.10 -6.53
CA ARG A 333 -37.49 -52.24 -5.69
C ARG A 333 -38.41 -52.57 -4.52
N SER A 334 -39.59 -51.95 -4.42
CA SER A 334 -40.54 -52.15 -3.32
C SER A 334 -41.90 -52.71 -3.75
N ILE A 335 -42.03 -53.32 -4.94
CA ILE A 335 -43.27 -53.99 -5.39
C ILE A 335 -42.94 -55.35 -6.01
N SER A 336 -42.20 -56.20 -5.29
CA SER A 336 -42.05 -57.62 -5.63
C SER A 336 -41.58 -58.40 -4.41
N ARG A 337 -42.43 -58.48 -3.38
CA ARG A 337 -42.40 -59.48 -2.30
C ARG A 337 -43.63 -59.29 -1.42
N GLU A 338 -44.76 -59.72 -1.95
CA GLU A 338 -45.95 -60.14 -1.23
C GLU A 338 -46.87 -60.76 -2.30
N TYR A 339 -46.76 -62.09 -2.40
CA TYR A 339 -47.74 -63.13 -2.76
C TYR A 339 -46.99 -64.42 -3.07
#